data_AF-A0A9D1I2I5-F1
#
_entry.id   AF-A0A9D1I2I5-F1
#
_cell.length_a   1.000
_cell.length_b   1.000
_cell.length_c   1.000
_cell.angle_alpha   90.00
_cell.angle_beta   90.00
_cell.angle_gamma   90.00
#
_symmetry.space_group_name_H-M   'P 1'
#
loop_
_entity.id
_entity.type
_entity.pdbx_description
1 polymer ?
#
loop_
_entity_poly.entity_id
_entity_poly.type
_entity_poly.pdbx_seq_one_letter_code
_entity_poly.pdbx_strand_id
1 'polypeptide(L)'
;MALNNNGVSDGIRAAGSVTVNSGDVSAAGGKALYSGGIFSEDGDVTIKGGEVEAFGAHASGENSGSVGIGSDNGSVNISGGNVAAEGCCADGTGSVSDGIRANKSVTISGGSVFAESQRDTAESGTSDYSGGIFSETGDVTISGGSTKVTALGGEGSIGSVGISAMKGSAIIKGGVVLASGAESANGEVYGINAGNITASPAQGKMIIAETGSGYNIDSSGQISILGRTAVQGSPFKGEASIGTSFTPLFYSYAADISDVTPGTDDPAGKDDPAAGKDGTPGTGDDFNAVPIIALMALAAAAAAGAALYGRKSLIK
;
A
#
# COMPACT_ATOMS: atom_id res chain seq x y z
N MET A 1 4.29 30.98 15.48
CA MET A 1 5.33 31.59 14.62
C MET A 1 4.90 31.33 13.19
N ALA A 2 4.81 32.37 12.36
CA ALA A 2 4.53 32.20 10.93
C ALA A 2 5.73 31.47 10.29
N LEU A 3 5.46 30.37 9.59
CA LEU A 3 6.47 29.63 8.84
C LEU A 3 6.97 30.54 7.71
N ASN A 4 8.28 30.52 7.45
CA ASN A 4 8.80 31.06 6.20
C ASN A 4 8.40 30.09 5.09
N ASN A 5 7.46 30.49 4.23
CA ASN A 5 6.90 29.68 3.15
C ASN A 5 7.90 29.25 2.05
N ASN A 6 9.22 29.26 2.31
CA ASN A 6 10.29 28.83 1.39
C ASN A 6 11.25 27.82 2.04
N GLY A 7 11.00 27.38 3.28
CA GLY A 7 11.89 26.47 3.99
C GLY A 7 11.77 25.02 3.49
N VAL A 8 12.84 24.25 3.64
CA VAL A 8 12.77 22.78 3.54
C VAL A 8 13.19 22.19 4.87
N SER A 9 12.50 21.14 5.32
CA SER A 9 12.83 20.45 6.56
C SER A 9 12.69 18.95 6.38
N ASP A 10 13.83 18.29 6.21
CA ASP A 10 13.89 16.83 6.07
C ASP A 10 14.59 16.19 7.27
N GLY A 11 14.18 14.97 7.64
CA GLY A 11 14.88 14.18 8.65
C GLY A 11 16.27 13.75 8.18
N ILE A 12 16.34 13.21 6.97
CA ILE A 12 17.58 12.88 6.25
C ILE A 12 17.49 13.47 4.86
N ARG A 13 18.47 14.30 4.47
CA ARG A 13 18.57 14.88 3.13
C ARG A 13 19.94 14.61 2.52
N ALA A 14 19.98 14.25 1.26
CA ALA A 14 21.21 14.22 0.48
C ALA A 14 21.01 14.85 -0.90
N ALA A 15 22.04 15.56 -1.39
CA ALA A 15 22.06 16.01 -2.78
C ALA A 15 22.19 14.82 -3.75
N GLY A 16 22.99 13.82 -3.37
CA GLY A 16 23.07 12.53 -4.07
C GLY A 16 22.24 11.44 -3.40
N SER A 17 22.52 10.18 -3.70
CA SER A 17 21.71 9.05 -3.22
C SER A 17 21.75 8.86 -1.70
N VAL A 18 20.64 8.40 -1.14
CA VAL A 18 20.55 7.87 0.22
C VAL A 18 20.50 6.35 0.15
N THR A 19 21.27 5.65 0.99
CA THR A 19 21.20 4.17 1.09
C THR A 19 21.13 3.72 2.54
N VAL A 20 20.06 3.03 2.90
CA VAL A 20 19.91 2.30 4.16
C VAL A 20 20.14 0.82 3.88
N ASN A 21 21.25 0.27 4.38
CA ASN A 21 21.56 -1.15 4.17
C ASN A 21 20.83 -2.04 5.20
N SER A 22 20.70 -1.58 6.44
CA SER A 22 20.03 -2.25 7.57
C SER A 22 19.94 -1.29 8.78
N GLY A 23 19.44 -1.78 9.92
CA GLY A 23 19.34 -1.04 11.19
C GLY A 23 18.00 -0.35 11.41
N ASP A 24 17.87 0.30 12.56
CA ASP A 24 16.68 1.09 12.92
C ASP A 24 16.93 2.56 12.54
N VAL A 25 16.10 3.09 11.64
CA VAL A 25 16.18 4.47 11.15
C VAL A 25 14.84 5.15 11.42
N SER A 26 14.86 6.23 12.19
CA SER A 26 13.70 7.10 12.38
C SER A 26 14.07 8.51 11.92
N ALA A 27 13.41 8.98 10.86
CA ALA A 27 13.71 10.22 10.18
C ALA A 27 12.42 11.02 9.98
N ALA A 28 12.33 12.19 10.63
CA ALA A 28 11.15 13.03 10.57
C ALA A 28 11.52 14.46 10.13
N GLY A 29 10.80 14.95 9.13
CA GLY A 29 10.81 16.35 8.74
C GLY A 29 10.10 17.23 9.76
N GLY A 30 10.30 18.54 9.63
CA GLY A 30 9.61 19.58 10.39
C GLY A 30 8.66 20.38 9.50
N LYS A 31 7.85 21.26 10.11
CA LYS A 31 6.94 22.13 9.34
C LYS A 31 7.72 23.07 8.43
N ALA A 32 7.40 23.10 7.15
CA ALA A 32 8.14 23.85 6.12
C ALA A 32 7.31 24.02 4.83
N LEU A 33 7.87 24.58 3.75
CA LEU A 33 7.22 24.50 2.43
C LEU A 33 7.30 23.07 1.88
N TYR A 34 8.45 22.43 2.08
CA TYR A 34 8.67 21.03 1.73
C TYR A 34 9.18 20.28 2.96
N SER A 35 8.62 19.11 3.23
CA SER A 35 8.94 18.32 4.42
C SER A 35 9.09 16.84 4.08
N GLY A 36 10.31 16.32 4.18
CA GLY A 36 10.66 14.93 3.92
C GLY A 36 11.02 14.13 5.18
N GLY A 37 10.67 12.85 5.24
CA GLY A 37 11.33 11.93 6.17
C GLY A 37 12.75 11.65 5.71
N ILE A 38 12.87 10.96 4.58
CA ILE A 38 14.13 10.66 3.89
C ILE A 38 14.05 11.18 2.46
N PHE A 39 15.00 12.03 2.07
CA PHE A 39 14.94 12.76 0.82
C PHE A 39 16.27 12.79 0.06
N SER A 40 16.18 12.63 -1.26
CA SER A 40 17.29 12.77 -2.20
C SER A 40 16.94 13.75 -3.31
N GLU A 41 17.82 14.71 -3.60
CA GLU A 41 17.60 15.69 -4.67
C GLU A 41 17.87 15.07 -6.05
N ASP A 42 19.12 14.66 -6.30
CA ASP A 42 19.56 14.19 -7.62
C ASP A 42 19.70 12.67 -7.72
N GLY A 43 19.84 11.99 -6.58
CA GLY A 43 20.09 10.55 -6.51
C GLY A 43 18.87 9.72 -6.17
N ASP A 44 19.09 8.42 -6.03
CA ASP A 44 18.07 7.47 -5.62
C ASP A 44 17.99 7.36 -4.08
N VAL A 45 16.81 7.03 -3.56
CA VAL A 45 16.69 6.50 -2.20
C VAL A 45 16.61 4.98 -2.26
N THR A 46 17.54 4.29 -1.60
CA THR A 46 17.59 2.83 -1.59
C THR A 46 17.50 2.27 -0.17
N ILE A 47 16.49 1.44 0.11
CA ILE A 47 16.32 0.71 1.36
C ILE A 47 16.49 -0.79 1.09
N LYS A 48 17.46 -1.42 1.75
CA LYS A 48 17.74 -2.86 1.58
C LYS A 48 17.20 -3.73 2.72
N GLY A 49 16.98 -3.13 3.90
CA GLY A 49 16.57 -3.83 5.10
C GLY A 49 16.54 -2.92 6.31
N GLY A 50 16.16 -3.47 7.47
CA GLY A 50 16.03 -2.72 8.73
C GLY A 50 14.59 -2.33 9.05
N GLU A 51 14.43 -1.60 10.16
CA GLU A 51 13.20 -0.90 10.53
C GLU A 51 13.38 0.56 10.10
N VAL A 52 12.54 1.06 9.20
CA VAL A 52 12.66 2.42 8.66
C VAL A 52 11.35 3.15 8.84
N GLU A 53 11.38 4.19 9.64
CA GLU A 53 10.29 5.14 9.86
C GLU A 53 10.68 6.48 9.23
N ALA A 54 9.94 6.92 8.23
CA ALA A 54 10.23 8.13 7.48
C ALA A 54 8.96 8.99 7.36
N PHE A 55 8.97 10.14 8.03
CA PHE A 55 7.79 10.99 8.20
C PHE A 55 8.02 12.39 7.64
N GLY A 56 7.23 12.79 6.66
CA GLY A 56 7.03 14.21 6.35
C GLY A 56 6.17 14.85 7.44
N ALA A 57 6.37 16.14 7.70
CA ALA A 57 5.49 16.93 8.57
C ALA A 57 4.58 17.83 7.73
N HIS A 58 3.70 18.58 8.39
CA HIS A 58 2.81 19.53 7.73
C HIS A 58 3.61 20.54 6.89
N ALA A 59 3.37 20.50 5.59
CA ALA A 59 3.89 21.41 4.59
C ALA A 59 2.87 22.50 4.24
N SER A 60 3.30 23.74 4.02
CA SER A 60 2.34 24.83 3.75
C SER A 60 2.81 25.83 2.70
N GLY A 61 1.92 26.22 1.78
CA GLY A 61 2.16 27.19 0.71
C GLY A 61 1.90 26.66 -0.70
N GLU A 62 1.98 27.53 -1.70
CA GLU A 62 1.86 27.11 -3.11
C GLU A 62 2.95 26.10 -3.48
N ASN A 63 2.56 25.00 -4.11
CA ASN A 63 3.43 23.87 -4.46
C ASN A 63 4.17 23.25 -3.25
N SER A 64 3.52 23.26 -2.08
CA SER A 64 4.04 22.62 -0.88
C SER A 64 4.06 21.08 -1.01
N GLY A 65 4.93 20.41 -0.26
CA GLY A 65 5.08 18.96 -0.34
C GLY A 65 5.37 18.30 1.00
N SER A 66 4.64 17.25 1.35
CA SER A 66 4.91 16.38 2.50
C SER A 66 5.17 14.96 2.03
N VAL A 67 6.37 14.43 2.28
CA VAL A 67 6.77 13.11 1.76
C VAL A 67 7.44 12.27 2.83
N GLY A 68 7.04 11.02 2.98
CA GLY A 68 7.76 10.07 3.85
C GLY A 68 9.14 9.76 3.27
N ILE A 69 9.18 9.12 2.10
CA ILE A 69 10.42 8.81 1.36
C ILE A 69 10.35 9.40 -0.05
N GLY A 70 11.29 10.26 -0.41
CA GLY A 70 11.23 11.06 -1.64
C GLY A 70 12.51 11.11 -2.47
N SER A 71 12.35 11.23 -3.79
CA SER A 71 13.43 11.62 -4.70
C SER A 71 12.94 12.55 -5.82
N ASP A 72 13.59 13.72 -5.98
CA ASP A 72 13.22 14.75 -6.97
C ASP A 72 13.68 14.42 -8.40
N ASN A 73 14.82 13.78 -8.58
CA ASN A 73 15.34 13.42 -9.92
C ASN A 73 15.69 11.94 -10.05
N GLY A 74 15.50 11.15 -9.00
CA GLY A 74 15.84 9.74 -8.93
C GLY A 74 14.64 8.83 -8.72
N SER A 75 14.98 7.60 -8.35
CA SER A 75 14.06 6.51 -8.02
C SER A 75 14.03 6.22 -6.53
N VAL A 76 12.98 5.55 -6.08
CA VAL A 76 12.92 4.92 -4.76
C VAL A 76 12.95 3.41 -4.92
N ASN A 77 13.93 2.75 -4.30
CA ASN A 77 14.16 1.31 -4.41
C ASN A 77 14.13 0.64 -3.03
N ILE A 78 13.16 -0.24 -2.78
CA ILE A 78 13.02 -1.00 -1.54
C ILE A 78 13.15 -2.49 -1.85
N SER A 79 14.09 -3.17 -1.21
CA SER A 79 14.34 -4.61 -1.42
C SER A 79 14.18 -5.46 -0.16
N GLY A 80 13.91 -4.83 0.99
CA GLY A 80 13.70 -5.51 2.26
C GLY A 80 13.46 -4.53 3.40
N GLY A 81 13.19 -5.09 4.58
CA GLY A 81 12.92 -4.34 5.81
C GLY A 81 11.44 -4.19 6.13
N ASN A 82 11.15 -3.53 7.25
CA ASN A 82 9.83 -2.99 7.58
C ASN A 82 9.92 -1.47 7.42
N VAL A 83 9.18 -0.93 6.46
CA VAL A 83 9.28 0.47 6.06
C VAL A 83 7.93 1.13 6.26
N ALA A 84 7.87 2.10 7.16
CA ALA A 84 6.76 3.03 7.33
C ALA A 84 7.16 4.37 6.74
N ALA A 85 6.45 4.81 5.69
CA ALA A 85 6.70 6.06 4.99
C ALA A 85 5.40 6.85 4.93
N GLU A 86 5.36 8.00 5.59
CA GLU A 86 4.12 8.79 5.66
C GLU A 86 4.36 10.26 5.29
N GLY A 87 3.54 10.75 4.36
CA GLY A 87 3.33 12.17 4.12
C GLY A 87 2.23 12.66 5.04
N CYS A 88 2.48 13.73 5.78
CA CYS A 88 1.54 14.25 6.76
C CYS A 88 0.42 15.04 6.11
N CYS A 89 0.63 16.28 5.68
CA CYS A 89 -0.36 17.08 4.97
C CYS A 89 0.34 18.24 4.28
N ALA A 90 -0.24 18.74 3.19
CA ALA A 90 0.31 19.85 2.45
C ALA A 90 -0.81 20.83 2.06
N ASP A 91 -0.81 22.06 2.59
CA ASP A 91 -1.82 23.05 2.20
C ASP A 91 -1.35 23.97 1.06
N GLY A 92 -2.29 24.47 0.26
CA GLY A 92 -2.04 25.40 -0.85
C GLY A 92 -2.25 24.78 -2.23
N THR A 93 -2.34 25.63 -3.26
CA THR A 93 -2.53 25.18 -4.64
C THR A 93 -1.29 24.44 -5.14
N GLY A 94 -1.49 23.31 -5.81
CA GLY A 94 -0.43 22.43 -6.28
C GLY A 94 0.23 21.61 -5.17
N SER A 95 -0.36 21.57 -3.97
CA SER A 95 0.22 20.84 -2.84
C SER A 95 0.10 19.33 -3.00
N VAL A 96 1.09 18.62 -2.45
CA VAL A 96 1.20 17.17 -2.58
C VAL A 96 1.53 16.54 -1.23
N SER A 97 0.89 15.42 -0.93
CA SER A 97 1.24 14.58 0.21
C SER A 97 1.36 13.13 -0.23
N ASP A 98 2.54 12.54 -0.08
CA ASP A 98 2.81 11.18 -0.55
C ASP A 98 3.55 10.37 0.52
N GLY A 99 3.15 9.12 0.75
CA GLY A 99 3.97 8.22 1.58
C GLY A 99 5.35 8.00 0.96
N ILE A 100 5.36 7.59 -0.31
CA ILE A 100 6.55 7.41 -1.13
C ILE A 100 6.40 8.15 -2.45
N ARG A 101 7.38 8.97 -2.82
CA ARG A 101 7.39 9.75 -4.06
C ARG A 101 8.71 9.60 -4.82
N ALA A 102 8.64 9.38 -6.13
CA ALA A 102 9.79 9.45 -7.02
C ALA A 102 9.45 10.20 -8.30
N ASN A 103 10.40 10.97 -8.83
CA ASN A 103 10.27 11.50 -10.18
C ASN A 103 10.43 10.41 -11.23
N LYS A 104 11.40 9.49 -11.05
CA LYS A 104 11.53 8.28 -11.88
C LYS A 104 10.69 7.16 -11.25
N SER A 105 11.16 5.91 -11.35
CA SER A 105 10.39 4.75 -10.89
C SER A 105 10.41 4.56 -9.38
N VAL A 106 9.37 3.90 -8.86
CA VAL A 106 9.37 3.27 -7.52
C VAL A 106 9.44 1.76 -7.70
N THR A 107 10.42 1.10 -7.08
CA THR A 107 10.58 -0.35 -7.13
C THR A 107 10.56 -0.95 -5.73
N ILE A 108 9.64 -1.87 -5.46
CA ILE A 108 9.54 -2.63 -4.20
C ILE A 108 9.67 -4.11 -4.56
N SER A 109 10.72 -4.77 -4.09
CA SER A 109 11.03 -6.17 -4.43
C SER A 109 11.07 -7.11 -3.21
N GLY A 110 10.90 -6.56 -2.01
CA GLY A 110 10.93 -7.29 -0.76
C GLY A 110 10.53 -6.42 0.42
N GLY A 111 10.33 -7.05 1.57
CA GLY A 111 9.96 -6.38 2.82
C GLY A 111 8.46 -6.16 3.02
N SER A 112 8.16 -5.45 4.10
CA SER A 112 6.84 -4.95 4.45
C SER A 112 6.87 -3.44 4.33
N VAL A 113 6.07 -2.87 3.43
CA VAL A 113 6.04 -1.44 3.15
C VAL A 113 4.65 -0.90 3.44
N PHE A 114 4.57 0.05 4.36
CA PHE A 114 3.41 0.86 4.65
C PHE A 114 3.69 2.27 4.17
N ALA A 115 2.99 2.70 3.14
CA ALA A 115 3.13 4.01 2.52
C ALA A 115 1.77 4.71 2.55
N GLU A 116 1.64 5.77 3.33
CA GLU A 116 0.37 6.50 3.46
C GLU A 116 0.60 8.00 3.28
N SER A 117 -0.31 8.66 2.59
CA SER A 117 -0.55 10.08 2.81
C SER A 117 -1.73 10.19 3.76
N GLN A 118 -1.59 10.98 4.83
CA GLN A 118 -2.61 11.31 5.83
C GLN A 118 -3.96 10.57 5.78
N ARG A 119 -4.35 10.03 6.92
CA ARG A 119 -5.78 9.91 7.26
C ARG A 119 -6.09 10.85 8.41
N ASP A 120 -6.44 12.10 8.06
CA ASP A 120 -7.12 13.06 8.94
C ASP A 120 -6.32 13.50 10.19
N THR A 121 -5.58 14.61 10.09
CA THR A 121 -5.08 15.32 11.29
C THR A 121 -5.78 16.65 11.44
N ALA A 122 -6.17 16.99 12.67
CA ALA A 122 -6.77 18.28 13.03
C ALA A 122 -5.90 19.51 12.73
N GLU A 123 -4.65 19.32 12.29
CA GLU A 123 -3.76 20.37 11.80
C GLU A 123 -3.76 20.40 10.26
N SER A 124 -4.48 21.39 9.71
CA SER A 124 -4.39 21.89 8.33
C SER A 124 -5.17 21.15 7.22
N GLY A 125 -5.34 21.88 6.10
CA GLY A 125 -6.26 21.59 5.00
C GLY A 125 -5.83 20.40 4.15
N THR A 126 -6.76 19.97 3.30
CA THR A 126 -6.54 18.88 2.36
C THR A 126 -5.48 19.24 1.33
N SER A 127 -4.62 18.27 1.00
CA SER A 127 -3.66 18.44 -0.09
C SER A 127 -4.40 18.51 -1.42
N ASP A 128 -3.82 19.11 -2.46
CA ASP A 128 -4.43 19.02 -3.78
C ASP A 128 -4.41 17.56 -4.27
N TYR A 129 -3.24 16.94 -4.24
CA TYR A 129 -3.06 15.54 -4.57
C TYR A 129 -2.50 14.76 -3.37
N SER A 130 -3.02 13.55 -3.17
CA SER A 130 -2.50 12.65 -2.15
C SER A 130 -2.26 11.23 -2.67
N GLY A 131 -1.11 10.66 -2.32
CA GLY A 131 -0.65 9.37 -2.78
C GLY A 131 -0.14 8.46 -1.66
N GLY A 132 -0.40 7.15 -1.75
CA GLY A 132 0.39 6.19 -0.98
C GLY A 132 1.79 6.07 -1.59
N ILE A 133 1.83 5.68 -2.87
CA ILE A 133 3.03 5.54 -3.68
C ILE A 133 2.84 6.30 -4.99
N PHE A 134 3.74 7.21 -5.31
CA PHE A 134 3.68 8.03 -6.51
C PHE A 134 4.98 7.99 -7.31
N SER A 135 4.86 7.75 -8.62
CA SER A 135 5.91 7.88 -9.63
C SER A 135 5.46 8.89 -10.68
N GLU A 136 6.27 9.92 -10.94
CA GLU A 136 5.89 10.98 -11.89
C GLU A 136 6.11 10.58 -13.35
N THR A 137 7.32 10.10 -13.66
CA THR A 137 7.75 9.80 -15.05
C THR A 137 8.03 8.32 -15.29
N GLY A 138 8.24 7.55 -14.22
CA GLY A 138 8.60 6.15 -14.29
C GLY A 138 7.46 5.20 -13.95
N ASP A 139 7.81 3.93 -13.80
CA ASP A 139 6.90 2.87 -13.41
C ASP A 139 6.81 2.73 -11.88
N VAL A 140 5.71 2.16 -11.39
CA VAL A 140 5.66 1.56 -10.07
C VAL A 140 5.73 0.05 -10.23
N THR A 141 6.82 -0.57 -9.76
CA THR A 141 7.02 -2.01 -9.80
C THR A 141 7.00 -2.59 -8.40
N ILE A 142 6.06 -3.51 -8.13
CA ILE A 142 6.02 -4.29 -6.90
C ILE A 142 6.22 -5.76 -7.26
N SER A 143 7.20 -6.41 -6.65
CA SER A 143 7.54 -7.79 -6.94
C SER A 143 8.02 -8.55 -5.71
N GLY A 144 8.15 -9.87 -5.85
CA GLY A 144 8.61 -10.77 -4.78
C GLY A 144 7.46 -11.46 -4.05
N GLY A 145 7.51 -12.78 -3.91
CA GLY A 145 6.40 -13.58 -3.36
C GLY A 145 6.09 -13.31 -1.87
N SER A 146 7.07 -12.78 -1.13
CA SER A 146 6.94 -12.44 0.30
C SER A 146 6.73 -10.96 0.56
N THR A 147 6.73 -10.12 -0.48
CA THR A 147 6.59 -8.67 -0.36
C THR A 147 5.18 -8.31 0.10
N LYS A 148 5.06 -7.37 1.02
CA LYS A 148 3.77 -6.81 1.45
C LYS A 148 3.80 -5.30 1.25
N VAL A 149 2.81 -4.76 0.57
CA VAL A 149 2.67 -3.32 0.34
C VAL A 149 1.28 -2.87 0.70
N THR A 150 1.21 -1.87 1.56
CA THR A 150 -0.01 -1.11 1.85
C THR A 150 0.27 0.33 1.40
N ALA A 151 -0.46 0.79 0.39
CA ALA A 151 -0.27 2.08 -0.25
C ALA A 151 -1.58 2.87 -0.20
N LEU A 152 -1.64 3.89 0.64
CA LEU A 152 -2.88 4.58 0.99
C LEU A 152 -2.78 6.06 0.64
N GLY A 153 -3.59 6.52 -0.30
CA GLY A 153 -3.81 7.94 -0.55
C GLY A 153 -4.62 8.56 0.58
N GLY A 154 -4.34 9.83 0.86
CA GLY A 154 -5.06 10.60 1.87
C GLY A 154 -6.25 11.36 1.30
N GLU A 155 -6.74 12.36 2.01
CA GLU A 155 -7.73 13.28 1.43
C GLU A 155 -7.05 14.25 0.46
N GLY A 156 -7.58 14.34 -0.77
CA GLY A 156 -7.06 15.22 -1.80
C GLY A 156 -8.14 16.09 -2.42
N SER A 157 -7.92 17.40 -2.60
CA SER A 157 -8.89 18.32 -3.20
C SER A 157 -9.18 17.98 -4.67
N ILE A 158 -8.16 17.52 -5.41
CA ILE A 158 -8.19 17.17 -6.84
C ILE A 158 -7.77 15.73 -7.15
N GLY A 159 -7.30 14.95 -6.17
CA GLY A 159 -7.17 13.51 -6.35
C GLY A 159 -6.59 12.76 -5.16
N SER A 160 -6.97 11.50 -5.03
CA SER A 160 -6.46 10.59 -4.00
C SER A 160 -6.20 9.21 -4.59
N VAL A 161 -4.96 8.72 -4.49
CA VAL A 161 -4.56 7.46 -5.12
C VAL A 161 -3.72 6.59 -4.18
N GLY A 162 -4.00 5.29 -4.12
CA GLY A 162 -3.12 4.35 -3.43
C GLY A 162 -1.76 4.24 -4.11
N ILE A 163 -1.75 3.80 -5.37
CA ILE A 163 -0.55 3.68 -6.21
C ILE A 163 -0.74 4.43 -7.52
N SER A 164 0.18 5.34 -7.85
CA SER A 164 0.16 6.12 -9.08
C SER A 164 1.47 6.00 -9.85
N ALA A 165 1.37 5.65 -11.13
CA ALA A 165 2.46 5.76 -12.10
C ALA A 165 2.01 6.73 -13.20
N MET A 166 2.13 8.02 -12.94
CA MET A 166 1.44 9.08 -13.70
C MET A 166 1.70 9.02 -15.21
N LYS A 167 2.95 8.79 -15.62
CA LYS A 167 3.34 8.65 -17.04
C LYS A 167 3.87 7.25 -17.38
N GLY A 168 3.80 6.31 -16.44
CA GLY A 168 4.34 4.97 -16.56
C GLY A 168 3.29 3.88 -16.37
N SER A 169 3.76 2.69 -16.02
CA SER A 169 2.93 1.52 -15.75
C SER A 169 2.98 1.13 -14.28
N ALA A 170 1.90 0.53 -13.78
CA ALA A 170 1.90 -0.18 -12.51
C ALA A 170 2.07 -1.68 -12.79
N ILE A 171 3.19 -2.24 -12.34
CA ILE A 171 3.57 -3.64 -12.58
C ILE A 171 3.65 -4.34 -11.23
N ILE A 172 2.66 -5.18 -10.91
CA ILE A 172 2.54 -5.84 -9.61
C ILE A 172 2.61 -7.35 -9.82
N LYS A 173 3.78 -7.94 -9.52
CA LYS A 173 4.11 -9.35 -9.77
C LYS A 173 4.60 -10.04 -8.50
N GLY A 174 3.69 -10.62 -7.72
CA GLY A 174 4.02 -11.31 -6.48
C GLY A 174 3.14 -10.83 -5.33
N GLY A 175 3.69 -10.89 -4.12
CA GLY A 175 3.29 -10.20 -2.89
C GLY A 175 1.81 -10.08 -2.51
N VAL A 176 1.58 -9.48 -1.34
CA VAL A 176 0.27 -8.93 -0.98
C VAL A 176 0.32 -7.43 -1.21
N VAL A 177 -0.63 -6.88 -1.97
CA VAL A 177 -0.72 -5.43 -2.18
C VAL A 177 -2.12 -4.96 -1.84
N LEU A 178 -2.20 -3.91 -1.04
CA LEU A 178 -3.38 -3.07 -0.88
C LEU A 178 -3.03 -1.67 -1.36
N ALA A 179 -3.81 -1.16 -2.30
CA ALA A 179 -3.72 0.19 -2.79
C ALA A 179 -5.10 0.85 -2.60
N SER A 180 -5.20 1.97 -1.90
CA SER A 180 -6.49 2.66 -1.80
C SER A 180 -6.32 4.16 -1.84
N GLY A 181 -7.13 4.85 -2.63
CA GLY A 181 -7.34 6.29 -2.48
C GLY A 181 -8.45 6.53 -1.46
N ALA A 182 -8.32 7.52 -0.58
CA ALA A 182 -9.33 7.87 0.40
C ALA A 182 -10.48 8.68 -0.23
N GLU A 183 -10.53 9.99 0.01
CA GLU A 183 -11.60 10.87 -0.47
C GLU A 183 -11.05 12.01 -1.33
N SER A 184 -11.88 12.47 -2.27
CA SER A 184 -11.59 13.69 -3.02
C SER A 184 -12.85 14.50 -3.29
N ALA A 185 -12.76 15.81 -3.04
CA ALA A 185 -13.89 16.72 -3.18
C ALA A 185 -14.24 16.99 -4.65
N ASN A 186 -13.22 17.18 -5.50
CA ASN A 186 -13.38 17.56 -6.90
C ASN A 186 -12.56 16.68 -7.86
N GLY A 187 -11.97 15.61 -7.35
CA GLY A 187 -10.95 14.82 -8.02
C GLY A 187 -11.27 13.35 -8.16
N GLU A 188 -10.38 12.65 -8.86
CA GLU A 188 -10.48 11.21 -9.04
C GLU A 188 -9.90 10.46 -7.84
N VAL A 189 -10.60 9.40 -7.43
CA VAL A 189 -10.15 8.50 -6.38
C VAL A 189 -9.89 7.13 -7.00
N TYR A 190 -8.69 6.60 -6.82
CA TYR A 190 -8.30 5.29 -7.35
C TYR A 190 -7.49 4.48 -6.36
N GLY A 191 -7.63 3.16 -6.41
CA GLY A 191 -6.65 2.29 -5.78
C GLY A 191 -5.34 2.35 -6.54
N ILE A 192 -5.40 2.13 -7.86
CA ILE A 192 -4.25 2.22 -8.76
C ILE A 192 -4.59 3.07 -9.99
N ASN A 193 -3.72 4.02 -10.34
CA ASN A 193 -3.80 4.84 -11.56
C ASN A 193 -2.47 4.79 -12.34
N ALA A 194 -2.50 4.37 -13.61
CA ALA A 194 -1.32 4.27 -14.44
C ALA A 194 -1.66 4.26 -15.94
N GLY A 195 -0.67 4.43 -16.83
CA GLY A 195 -0.87 4.24 -18.26
C GLY A 195 -1.26 2.79 -18.62
N ASN A 196 -0.66 1.80 -17.94
CA ASN A 196 -1.05 0.39 -18.03
C ASN A 196 -0.93 -0.25 -16.65
N ILE A 197 -1.82 -1.19 -16.35
CA ILE A 197 -1.77 -1.96 -15.10
C ILE A 197 -1.57 -3.43 -15.43
N THR A 198 -0.47 -4.00 -14.94
CA THR A 198 -0.17 -5.43 -15.06
C THR A 198 -0.14 -6.05 -13.69
N ALA A 199 -1.00 -7.04 -13.46
CA ALA A 199 -1.11 -7.72 -12.17
C ALA A 199 -0.93 -9.23 -12.33
N SER A 200 -0.07 -9.81 -11.50
CA SER A 200 0.15 -11.25 -11.40
C SER A 200 0.52 -11.59 -9.94
N PRO A 201 -0.47 -11.75 -9.05
CA PRO A 201 -0.17 -12.12 -7.67
C PRO A 201 0.52 -13.49 -7.62
N ALA A 202 1.49 -13.65 -6.72
CA ALA A 202 2.07 -14.97 -6.45
C ALA A 202 1.01 -15.91 -5.85
N GLN A 203 1.17 -17.21 -6.03
CA GLN A 203 0.22 -18.23 -5.57
C GLN A 203 -0.30 -17.98 -4.14
N GLY A 204 -1.63 -17.91 -4.00
CA GLY A 204 -2.29 -17.68 -2.71
C GLY A 204 -2.12 -16.25 -2.16
N LYS A 205 -1.71 -15.30 -3.01
CA LYS A 205 -1.62 -13.88 -2.68
C LYS A 205 -2.66 -13.05 -3.44
N MET A 206 -2.81 -11.80 -3.00
CA MET A 206 -3.90 -10.90 -3.37
C MET A 206 -3.36 -9.51 -3.70
N ILE A 207 -3.95 -8.87 -4.71
CA ILE A 207 -3.75 -7.46 -5.04
C ILE A 207 -5.12 -6.78 -4.97
N ILE A 208 -5.24 -5.84 -4.06
CA ILE A 208 -6.45 -5.11 -3.75
C ILE A 208 -6.22 -3.67 -4.20
N ALA A 209 -7.15 -3.11 -4.98
CA ALA A 209 -7.16 -1.69 -5.28
C ALA A 209 -8.54 -1.13 -4.97
N GLU A 210 -8.63 -0.14 -4.11
CA GLU A 210 -9.89 0.36 -3.60
C GLU A 210 -10.01 1.88 -3.68
N THR A 211 -11.26 2.34 -3.56
CA THR A 211 -11.60 3.74 -3.38
C THR A 211 -12.39 3.87 -2.08
N GLY A 212 -12.00 4.78 -1.21
CA GLY A 212 -12.63 5.05 0.08
C GLY A 212 -12.36 3.97 1.13
N SER A 213 -13.31 3.83 2.07
CA SER A 213 -13.20 3.02 3.30
C SER A 213 -13.66 1.55 3.13
N GLY A 214 -13.45 0.95 1.95
CA GLY A 214 -13.93 -0.41 1.63
C GLY A 214 -13.21 -1.54 2.36
N TYR A 215 -12.17 -1.21 3.12
CA TYR A 215 -11.29 -2.14 3.80
C TYR A 215 -11.08 -1.72 5.26
N ASN A 216 -10.92 -2.68 6.16
CA ASN A 216 -10.39 -2.44 7.49
C ASN A 216 -8.96 -2.97 7.55
N ILE A 217 -8.04 -2.10 8.00
CA ILE A 217 -6.71 -2.50 8.45
C ILE A 217 -6.76 -2.51 9.96
N ASP A 218 -6.55 -3.67 10.57
CA ASP A 218 -6.44 -3.73 12.02
C ASP A 218 -5.05 -3.25 12.50
N SER A 219 -4.87 -3.15 13.83
CA SER A 219 -3.61 -2.70 14.44
C SER A 219 -2.40 -3.62 14.18
N SER A 220 -2.60 -4.76 13.52
CA SER A 220 -1.55 -5.69 13.09
C SER A 220 -1.19 -5.55 11.62
N GLY A 221 -1.85 -4.65 10.89
CA GLY A 221 -1.70 -4.53 9.43
C GLY A 221 -2.50 -5.58 8.66
N GLN A 222 -3.42 -6.30 9.30
CA GLN A 222 -4.29 -7.27 8.64
C GLN A 222 -5.38 -6.53 7.85
N ILE A 223 -5.54 -6.89 6.58
CA ILE A 223 -6.50 -6.25 5.67
C ILE A 223 -7.74 -7.14 5.54
N SER A 224 -8.92 -6.57 5.77
CA SER A 224 -10.23 -7.19 5.52
C SER A 224 -11.06 -6.32 4.60
N ILE A 225 -11.78 -6.92 3.63
CA ILE A 225 -12.50 -6.20 2.56
C ILE A 225 -14.00 -6.38 2.75
N LEU A 226 -14.77 -5.30 2.57
CA LEU A 226 -16.22 -5.28 2.73
C LEU A 226 -16.94 -5.18 1.37
N GLY A 227 -17.66 -6.24 0.97
CA GLY A 227 -18.76 -6.17 -0.01
C GLY A 227 -18.38 -5.82 -1.46
N ARG A 228 -17.19 -6.21 -1.95
CA ARG A 228 -16.73 -5.90 -3.32
C ARG A 228 -16.78 -7.09 -4.27
N THR A 229 -17.06 -6.78 -5.54
CA THR A 229 -17.06 -7.75 -6.64
C THR A 229 -15.66 -7.82 -7.26
N ALA A 230 -15.15 -9.04 -7.44
CA ALA A 230 -13.89 -9.25 -8.12
C ALA A 230 -13.95 -8.81 -9.60
N VAL A 231 -12.79 -8.54 -10.19
CA VAL A 231 -12.70 -8.31 -11.64
C VAL A 231 -13.21 -9.53 -12.39
N GLN A 232 -13.89 -9.33 -13.52
CA GLN A 232 -14.25 -10.43 -14.41
C GLN A 232 -13.00 -11.26 -14.77
N GLY A 233 -13.07 -12.57 -14.56
CA GLY A 233 -11.95 -13.49 -14.78
C GLY A 233 -11.05 -13.70 -13.56
N SER A 234 -11.28 -12.99 -12.46
CA SER A 234 -10.66 -13.29 -11.16
C SER A 234 -11.33 -14.53 -10.52
N PRO A 235 -10.58 -15.39 -9.83
CA PRO A 235 -9.12 -15.37 -9.71
C PRO A 235 -8.40 -15.81 -10.99
N PHE A 236 -7.26 -15.17 -11.28
CA PHE A 236 -6.49 -15.39 -12.51
C PHE A 236 -5.47 -16.52 -12.33
N LYS A 237 -5.31 -17.36 -13.37
CA LYS A 237 -4.26 -18.40 -13.46
C LYS A 237 -2.95 -17.87 -14.05
N GLY A 238 -2.90 -16.59 -14.44
CA GLY A 238 -1.76 -15.97 -15.11
C GLY A 238 -1.80 -14.45 -15.01
N GLU A 239 -0.87 -13.79 -15.70
CA GLU A 239 -0.79 -12.33 -15.76
C GLU A 239 -2.04 -11.71 -16.40
N ALA A 240 -2.55 -10.64 -15.80
CA ALA A 240 -3.65 -9.85 -16.32
C ALA A 240 -3.19 -8.42 -16.61
N SER A 241 -3.51 -7.92 -17.81
CA SER A 241 -3.42 -6.50 -18.14
C SER A 241 -4.78 -5.87 -17.99
N ILE A 242 -4.86 -4.82 -17.20
CA ILE A 242 -6.07 -4.06 -16.92
C ILE A 242 -5.80 -2.63 -17.35
N GLY A 243 -6.84 -1.89 -17.70
CA GLY A 243 -6.74 -0.56 -18.28
C GLY A 243 -6.04 0.46 -17.38
N THR A 244 -6.32 1.74 -17.62
CA THR A 244 -5.55 2.84 -17.03
C THR A 244 -5.86 3.12 -15.55
N SER A 245 -7.01 2.66 -15.06
CA SER A 245 -7.38 2.83 -13.66
C SER A 245 -8.03 1.58 -13.11
N PHE A 246 -7.82 1.34 -11.82
CA PHE A 246 -8.19 0.09 -11.19
C PHE A 246 -8.70 0.29 -9.75
N THR A 247 -9.93 -0.18 -9.54
CA THR A 247 -10.73 -0.11 -8.31
C THR A 247 -11.38 -1.45 -7.87
N PRO A 248 -11.36 -2.55 -8.67
CA PRO A 248 -11.77 -3.88 -8.18
C PRO A 248 -10.65 -4.73 -7.55
N LEU A 249 -10.90 -6.02 -7.30
CA LEU A 249 -10.02 -6.97 -6.59
C LEU A 249 -9.39 -8.06 -7.50
N PHE A 250 -8.09 -8.34 -7.32
CA PHE A 250 -7.38 -9.49 -7.90
C PHE A 250 -6.98 -10.54 -6.85
N TYR A 251 -7.22 -11.81 -7.17
CA TYR A 251 -6.69 -12.94 -6.41
C TYR A 251 -6.06 -13.98 -7.34
N SER A 252 -5.04 -14.71 -6.84
CA SER A 252 -4.44 -15.86 -7.53
C SER A 252 -4.85 -17.16 -6.86
N TYR A 253 -5.20 -18.19 -7.63
CA TYR A 253 -5.48 -19.52 -7.08
C TYR A 253 -4.20 -20.22 -6.61
N ALA A 254 -4.35 -21.14 -5.64
CA ALA A 254 -3.42 -22.26 -5.54
C ALA A 254 -3.56 -23.11 -6.80
N ALA A 255 -2.46 -23.52 -7.44
CA ALA A 255 -2.49 -24.42 -8.59
C ALA A 255 -3.47 -25.57 -8.32
N ASP A 256 -4.25 -25.94 -9.35
CA ASP A 256 -5.27 -26.99 -9.30
C ASP A 256 -4.74 -28.14 -8.44
N ILE A 257 -5.48 -28.53 -7.39
CA ILE A 257 -5.32 -29.85 -6.80
C ILE A 257 -5.35 -30.78 -8.00
N SER A 258 -4.22 -31.43 -8.30
CA SER A 258 -4.11 -32.36 -9.42
C SER A 258 -5.38 -33.18 -9.44
N ASP A 259 -6.13 -33.15 -10.55
CA ASP A 259 -7.37 -33.88 -10.75
C ASP A 259 -7.28 -35.17 -9.93
N VAL A 260 -8.06 -35.25 -8.85
CA VAL A 260 -8.44 -36.57 -8.36
C VAL A 260 -9.29 -37.07 -9.51
N THR A 261 -8.66 -37.68 -10.51
CA THR A 261 -9.34 -38.55 -11.45
C THR A 261 -10.20 -39.43 -10.57
N PRO A 262 -11.55 -39.32 -10.63
CA PRO A 262 -12.39 -40.28 -9.95
C PRO A 262 -11.90 -41.64 -10.44
N GLY A 263 -11.40 -42.47 -9.52
CA GLY A 263 -10.94 -43.80 -9.87
C GLY A 263 -12.03 -44.43 -10.71
N THR A 264 -11.69 -44.81 -11.94
CA THR A 264 -12.55 -45.65 -12.77
C THR A 264 -12.54 -47.05 -12.16
N ASP A 265 -13.16 -47.19 -10.99
CA ASP A 265 -13.39 -48.48 -10.37
C ASP A 265 -14.77 -48.96 -10.80
N ASP A 266 -14.84 -49.56 -11.99
CA ASP A 266 -15.72 -50.70 -12.24
C ASP A 266 -15.08 -51.51 -13.39
N PRO A 267 -14.95 -52.86 -13.30
CA PRO A 267 -16.13 -53.72 -13.20
C PRO A 267 -16.04 -54.92 -12.24
N ALA A 268 -17.19 -55.21 -11.64
CA ALA A 268 -17.76 -56.55 -11.37
C ALA A 268 -17.33 -57.34 -10.12
N GLY A 269 -18.32 -57.67 -9.28
CA GLY A 269 -18.29 -58.87 -8.43
C GLY A 269 -19.20 -58.88 -7.20
N LYS A 270 -20.49 -59.20 -7.40
CA LYS A 270 -21.37 -60.08 -6.60
C LYS A 270 -21.29 -60.11 -5.05
N ASP A 271 -22.47 -59.95 -4.43
CA ASP A 271 -23.06 -60.63 -3.25
C ASP A 271 -22.21 -60.69 -1.95
N ASP A 272 -22.63 -60.29 -0.75
CA ASP A 272 -23.92 -60.33 -0.05
C ASP A 272 -23.74 -59.56 1.30
N PRO A 273 -24.71 -59.46 2.25
CA PRO A 273 -24.96 -58.26 3.03
C PRO A 273 -24.65 -58.43 4.53
N ALA A 274 -24.82 -57.33 5.28
CA ALA A 274 -25.28 -57.24 6.68
C ALA A 274 -24.39 -56.43 7.65
N ALA A 275 -25.12 -55.67 8.48
CA ALA A 275 -24.73 -54.95 9.70
C ALA A 275 -23.83 -53.72 9.47
N GLY A 276 -24.31 -52.48 9.45
CA GLY A 276 -25.42 -51.88 10.19
C GLY A 276 -24.85 -50.98 11.28
N LYS A 277 -24.92 -49.66 11.09
CA LYS A 277 -25.52 -48.68 12.01
C LYS A 277 -25.18 -47.23 11.65
N ASP A 278 -26.25 -46.44 11.59
CA ASP A 278 -26.40 -45.05 12.02
C ASP A 278 -26.06 -43.91 11.03
N GLY A 279 -27.13 -43.45 10.35
CA GLY A 279 -27.51 -42.03 10.29
C GLY A 279 -26.76 -41.08 9.36
N THR A 280 -27.29 -40.85 8.15
CA THR A 280 -27.10 -39.59 7.40
C THR A 280 -28.09 -38.53 7.89
N PRO A 281 -27.73 -37.23 7.91
CA PRO A 281 -27.73 -36.43 6.68
C PRO A 281 -26.45 -35.64 6.47
N GLY A 282 -26.12 -35.40 5.21
CA GLY A 282 -24.95 -34.60 4.83
C GLY A 282 -24.96 -33.20 5.43
N THR A 283 -23.77 -32.76 5.81
CA THR A 283 -23.32 -31.38 5.69
C THR A 283 -22.11 -31.47 4.74
N GLY A 284 -22.16 -30.95 3.51
CA GLY A 284 -22.87 -29.73 3.15
C GLY A 284 -22.37 -28.57 4.01
N ASP A 285 -21.14 -28.65 4.51
CA ASP A 285 -20.46 -27.51 5.12
C ASP A 285 -19.61 -26.89 4.02
N ASP A 286 -20.33 -26.26 3.09
CA ASP A 286 -20.10 -24.90 2.66
C ASP A 286 -18.70 -24.39 3.05
N PHE A 287 -17.79 -24.46 2.09
CA PHE A 287 -16.68 -23.52 2.00
C PHE A 287 -17.29 -22.11 2.04
N ASN A 288 -17.45 -21.58 3.24
CA ASN A 288 -17.75 -20.19 3.47
C ASN A 288 -16.56 -19.41 2.89
N ALA A 289 -16.77 -18.83 1.71
CA ALA A 289 -15.78 -18.16 0.89
C ALA A 289 -15.38 -16.79 1.48
N VAL A 290 -14.91 -16.79 2.72
CA VAL A 290 -14.24 -15.66 3.36
C VAL A 290 -12.85 -16.15 3.73
N PRO A 291 -11.79 -15.73 3.04
CA PRO A 291 -10.43 -16.04 3.47
C PRO A 291 -10.13 -15.23 4.74
N ILE A 292 -10.40 -15.83 5.91
CA ILE A 292 -9.87 -15.39 7.20
C ILE A 292 -8.39 -15.80 7.20
N ILE A 293 -7.48 -14.84 6.96
CA ILE A 293 -6.04 -15.10 6.96
C ILE A 293 -5.40 -14.31 8.09
N ALA A 294 -5.08 -15.01 9.18
CA ALA A 294 -4.33 -14.50 10.31
C ALA A 294 -2.86 -14.20 9.93
N LEU A 295 -2.33 -13.04 10.33
CA LEU A 295 -0.88 -12.80 10.35
C LEU A 295 -0.48 -11.74 11.39
N MET A 296 0.63 -11.96 12.10
CA MET A 296 1.00 -11.32 13.37
C MET A 296 1.89 -10.05 13.25
N ALA A 297 1.55 -9.07 14.11
CA ALA A 297 2.33 -8.07 14.89
C ALA A 297 3.60 -7.41 14.30
N LEU A 298 3.66 -6.08 14.20
CA LEU A 298 3.92 -5.10 15.29
C LEU A 298 4.28 -3.72 14.67
N ALA A 299 3.34 -2.77 14.59
CA ALA A 299 3.63 -1.35 14.29
C ALA A 299 2.80 -0.38 15.16
N ALA A 300 2.31 -0.87 16.31
CA ALA A 300 1.52 -0.08 17.25
C ALA A 300 2.35 0.90 18.12
N ALA A 301 3.64 1.07 17.85
CA ALA A 301 4.49 1.99 18.60
C ALA A 301 4.55 3.41 18.01
N ALA A 302 4.34 3.60 16.70
CA ALA A 302 4.43 4.92 16.06
C ALA A 302 3.22 5.82 16.40
N ALA A 303 2.00 5.26 16.51
CA ALA A 303 0.80 6.03 16.83
C ALA A 303 0.72 6.50 18.31
N ALA A 304 1.45 5.86 19.22
CA ALA A 304 1.46 6.26 20.64
C ALA A 304 2.41 7.43 20.93
N GLY A 305 3.40 7.68 20.06
CA GLY A 305 4.39 8.75 20.24
C GLY A 305 3.82 10.16 19.98
N ALA A 306 2.98 10.32 18.96
CA ALA A 306 2.40 11.61 18.60
C ALA A 306 1.26 12.06 19.54
N ALA A 307 0.47 11.12 20.06
CA ALA A 307 -0.68 11.44 20.92
C ALA A 307 -0.29 11.94 22.34
N LEU A 308 0.91 11.59 22.83
CA LEU A 308 1.36 11.97 24.17
C LEU A 308 2.01 13.36 24.24
N TYR A 309 2.47 13.93 23.11
CA TYR A 309 3.11 15.25 23.11
C TYR A 309 2.12 16.43 22.98
N GLY A 310 0.89 16.19 22.52
CA GLY A 310 -0.15 17.23 22.37
C GLY A 310 -0.99 17.53 23.62
N ARG A 311 -0.86 16.76 24.71
CA ARG A 311 -1.77 16.84 25.88
C ARG A 311 -1.17 17.45 27.15
N LYS A 312 -0.22 18.38 27.03
CA LYS A 312 0.27 19.19 28.16
C LYS A 312 0.41 20.68 27.79
N SER A 313 -0.70 21.35 27.51
CA SER A 313 -0.82 22.79 27.81
C SER A 313 -2.27 23.24 27.69
N LEU A 314 -3.09 22.98 28.72
CA LEU A 314 -4.33 23.72 28.98
C LEU A 314 -4.86 23.39 30.39
N ILE A 315 -4.02 23.55 31.42
CA ILE A 315 -4.47 23.86 32.80
C ILE A 315 -3.42 24.77 33.44
N LYS A 316 -3.60 26.08 33.28
CA LYS A 316 -3.56 27.10 34.34
C LYS A 316 -3.92 28.46 33.76
#